data_AF-A0AAD9Y502-F1
#
_entry.id   AF-A0AAD9Y502-F1
#
_cell.length_a   1.000
_cell.length_b   1.000
_cell.length_c   1.000
_cell.angle_alpha   90.00
_cell.angle_beta   90.00
_cell.angle_gamma   90.00
#
_symmetry.space_group_name_H-M   'P 1'
#
loop_
_entity.id
_entity.type
_entity.pdbx_description
1 polymer ?
#
loop_
_entity_poly.entity_id
_entity_poly.type
_entity_poly.pdbx_seq_one_letter_code
_entity_poly.pdbx_strand_id
1 'polypeptide(L)' 'MPLYSEDDVLRALTAITNGISVKKAAFEHGVPRSTLQNRIRGIQTRDIAFFDLQKLSLT' A
#
# COMPACT_ATOMS: atom_id res chain seq x y z
N MET A 1 14.27 4.94 -1.12
CA MET A 1 13.29 3.97 -1.67
C MET A 1 12.38 3.53 -0.52
N PRO A 2 11.06 3.44 -0.70
CA PRO A 2 10.20 2.83 0.32
C PRO A 2 10.67 1.40 0.58
N LEU A 3 10.63 0.96 1.83
CA LEU A 3 11.09 -0.37 2.26
C LEU A 3 10.10 -1.49 1.86
N TYR A 4 8.93 -1.13 1.33
CA TYR A 4 7.83 -2.02 0.98
C TYR A 4 7.33 -1.73 -0.43
N SER A 5 6.90 -2.77 -1.15
CA SER A 5 6.29 -2.69 -2.47
C SER A 5 4.77 -2.48 -2.36
N GLU A 6 4.13 -2.11 -3.47
CA GLU A 6 2.66 -2.08 -3.53
C GLU A 6 2.04 -3.47 -3.34
N ASP A 7 2.74 -4.52 -3.77
CA ASP A 7 2.33 -5.91 -3.51
C ASP A 7 2.22 -6.21 -2.01
N ASP A 8 3.13 -5.66 -1.20
CA ASP A 8 3.11 -5.82 0.26
C ASP A 8 1.92 -5.09 0.88
N VAL A 9 1.58 -3.91 0.32
CA VAL A 9 0.37 -3.17 0.70
C VAL A 9 -0.88 -3.97 0.38
N LEU A 10 -0.97 -4.55 -0.82
CA LEU A 10 -2.10 -5.38 -1.23
C LEU A 10 -2.26 -6.62 -0.35
N ARG A 11 -1.16 -7.33 -0.04
CA ARG A 11 -1.16 -8.47 0.88
C ARG A 11 -1.59 -8.09 2.30
N ALA A 12 -1.13 -6.95 2.80
CA ALA A 12 -1.56 -6.44 4.09
C ALA A 12 -3.05 -6.07 4.11
N LEU A 13 -3.58 -5.50 3.03
CA LEU A 13 -5.01 -5.17 2.92
C LEU A 13 -5.87 -6.44 2.86
N THR A 14 -5.46 -7.47 2.12
CA THR A 14 -6.19 -8.75 2.08
C THR A 14 -6.16 -9.47 3.43
N ALA A 15 -5.03 -9.42 4.14
CA ALA A 15 -4.94 -9.90 5.52
C ALA A 15 -5.94 -9.17 6.45
N ILE A 16 -6.09 -7.85 6.30
CA ILE A 16 -7.05 -7.06 7.08
C ILE A 16 -8.50 -7.46 6.75
N THR A 17 -8.84 -7.66 5.48
CA THR A 17 -10.18 -8.12 5.09
C THR A 17 -10.49 -9.52 5.62
N ASN A 18 -9.46 -10.36 5.80
CA ASN A 18 -9.57 -11.69 6.39
C ASN A 18 -9.68 -11.67 7.94
N GLY A 19 -9.71 -10.48 8.55
CA GLY A 19 -9.92 -10.31 9.99
C GLY A 19 -8.65 -10.05 10.81
N ILE A 20 -7.49 -9.88 10.17
CA ILE A 20 -6.26 -9.50 10.87
C ILE A 20 -6.31 -8.00 11.22
N SER A 21 -5.90 -7.64 12.44
CA SER A 21 -5.84 -6.23 12.83
C SER A 21 -4.83 -5.45 11.98
N VAL A 22 -5.13 -4.18 11.67
CA VAL A 22 -4.26 -3.29 10.88
C VAL A 22 -2.83 -3.20 11.47
N LYS A 23 -2.71 -3.24 12.80
CA LYS A 23 -1.39 -3.22 13.48
C LYS A 23 -0.59 -4.49 13.21
N LYS A 24 -1.24 -5.66 13.24
CA LYS A 24 -0.60 -6.95 12.99
C LYS A 24 -0.22 -7.09 11.51
N ALA A 25 -1.12 -6.75 10.59
CA ALA A 25 -0.83 -6.75 9.16
C ALA A 25 0.32 -5.79 8.78
N ALA A 26 0.35 -4.58 9.38
CA ALA A 26 1.46 -3.63 9.20
C ALA A 26 2.82 -4.22 9.60
N PHE A 27 2.86 -4.94 10.74
CA PHE A 27 4.08 -5.55 11.24
C PHE A 27 4.51 -6.75 10.40
N GLU A 28 3.58 -7.64 10.03
CA GLU A 28 3.86 -8.85 9.25
C GLU A 28 4.33 -8.55 7.82
N HIS A 29 3.80 -7.49 7.20
CA HIS A 29 4.14 -7.11 5.83
C HIS A 29 5.13 -5.96 5.74
N GLY A 30 5.63 -5.43 6.86
CA GLY A 30 6.60 -4.33 6.87
C GLY A 30 6.06 -3.00 6.32
N VAL A 31 4.73 -2.84 6.24
CA VAL A 31 4.07 -1.65 5.69
C VAL A 31 3.70 -0.70 6.83
N PRO A 32 3.97 0.62 6.72
CA PRO A 32 3.54 1.59 7.71
C PRO A 32 2.01 1.57 7.90
N ARG A 33 1.59 1.60 9.16
CA ARG A 33 0.16 1.63 9.53
C ARG A 33 -0.58 2.79 8.86
N SER A 34 0.06 3.96 8.76
CA SER A 34 -0.52 5.15 8.10
C SER A 34 -0.82 4.88 6.62
N THR A 35 0.05 4.15 5.92
CA THR A 35 -0.16 3.76 4.52
C THR A 35 -1.39 2.86 4.38
N LEU A 36 -1.54 1.84 5.25
CA LEU A 36 -2.72 0.96 5.24
C LEU A 36 -4.01 1.71 5.59
N GLN A 37 -3.97 2.62 6.57
CA GLN A 37 -5.12 3.45 6.92
C GLN A 37 -5.55 4.39 5.80
N ASN A 38 -4.59 4.99 5.09
CA ASN A 38 -4.86 5.82 3.92
C ASN A 38 -5.52 5.01 2.81
N ARG A 39 -5.01 3.80 2.53
CA ARG A 39 -5.62 2.88 1.55
C ARG A 39 -7.04 2.45 1.92
N ILE A 40 -7.31 2.14 3.19
CA ILE A 40 -8.67 1.83 3.69
C ILE A 40 -9.62 3.02 3.49
N ARG A 41 -9.14 4.25 3.64
CA ARG A 41 -9.91 5.48 3.39
C ARG A 41 -10.03 5.84 1.91
N GLY A 42 -9.50 5.02 0.99
CA GLY A 42 -9.51 5.28 -0.45
C GLY A 42 -8.47 6.32 -0.92
N ILE A 43 -7.53 6.71 -0.06
CA ILE A 43 -6.45 7.63 -0.41
C ILE A 43 -5.36 6.84 -1.12
N GLN A 44 -5.15 7.16 -2.40
CA GLN A 44 -4.07 6.60 -3.20
C GLN A 44 -2.79 7.42 -3.01
N THR A 45 -1.62 6.77 -3.06
CA THR A 45 -0.34 7.48 -3.05
C THR A 45 -0.15 8.23 -4.37
N ARG A 46 0.62 9.33 -4.33
CA ARG A 46 0.92 10.12 -5.54
C ARG A 46 1.57 9.28 -6.63
N ASP A 47 2.49 8.41 -6.25
CA ASP A 47 3.24 7.58 -7.20
C ASP A 47 2.32 6.69 -8.03
N ILE A 48 1.24 6.20 -7.44
CA ILE A 48 0.24 5.36 -8.11
C ILE A 48 -0.78 6.21 -8.86
N ALA A 49 -1.32 7.25 -8.22
CA ALA A 49 -2.34 8.11 -8.81
C ALA A 49 -1.86 8.84 -10.08
N PHE A 50 -0.54 9.10 -10.17
CA PHE A 50 0.09 9.76 -11.31
C PHE A 50 1.00 8.84 -12.12
N PHE A 51 0.95 7.51 -11.91
CA PHE A 51 1.80 6.55 -12.62
C PHE A 51 1.74 6.73 -14.14
N ASP A 52 0.52 6.84 -14.69
CA ASP A 52 0.26 7.04 -16.13
C ASP A 52 0.79 8.38 -16.67
N LEU A 53 1.12 9.33 -15.80
CA LEU A 53 1.58 10.67 -16.14
C LEU A 53 3.11 10.82 -15.95
N GLN A 54 3.82 9.77 -15.54
CA GLN A 54 5.27 9.80 -15.39
C GLN A 54 5.94 9.66 -16.76
N LYS A 55 6.67 10.68 -17.21
CA LYS A 55 7.35 10.75 -18.53
C LYS A 55 8.35 9.62 -18.85
N LEU A 56 8.67 8.77 -17.88
CA LEU A 56 9.63 7.68 -17.98
C LEU A 56 8.96 6.29 -18.03
N SER A 57 7.63 6.21 -18.07
CA SER A 57 6.94 4.95 -18.38
C SER A 57 7.22 4.60 -19.85
N LEU A 58 8.13 3.65 -20.07
CA LEU A 58 8.53 3.18 -21.39
C LEU A 58 7.30 2.63 -22.13
N THR A 59 7.00 3.18 -23.31
CA THR A 59 6.20 2.52 -24.36
C THR A 59 6.99 1.41 -25.01
#